data_AF-A0A7K4CFI3-F1
#
_entry.id   AF-A0A7K4CFI3-F1
#
_cell.length_a   1.000
_cell.length_b   1.000
_cell.length_c   1.000
_cell.angle_alpha   90.00
_cell.angle_beta   90.00
_cell.angle_gamma   90.00
#
_symmetry.space_group_name_H-M   'P 1'
#
loop_
_entity.id
_entity.type
_entity.pdbx_description
1 polymer ?
#
loop_
_entity_poly.entity_id
_entity_poly.type
_entity_poly.pdbx_seq_one_letter_code
_entity_poly.pdbx_strand_id
1 'polypeptide(L)'
;MYDLTVIIPTFNEEANIRNIVMAVDAVFYENSLNGQVLVVDDNSSDGTIAIVREIKRIKPHVDILVREKDHGLSQSVADGFVHAASEVFIVIDADFSHPPVLIPRMYEEIKKGSDVVIGSRYMEGGGIKDWPLKRRLISTGATFLGRLLFPDITDPVSGFFAIRKNVVKDASLKPRGYKILLEVLGKGHWEKDVEIPFEFTDREAGASKLKLRTIIEYAEQVLDITLHSFIHRDNAAWREWKRVFKFGIVGLTGIIVNMGVLYALTEYAHFYYLVASFFAIELSIINNFIWNDLWTFQGETERKFSSRYQRLVAFNLVSAGGVAINMGLLYLFTGVFGVYYLISNLIGILVAFSWNFLVNRRVTWMRK
;
A
#
# COMPACT_ATOMS: atom_id res chain seq x y z
N MET A 1 1.75 -2.10 -33.28
CA MET A 1 1.35 -1.59 -31.95
C MET A 1 2.12 -2.42 -30.93
N TYR A 2 2.72 -1.80 -29.91
CA TYR A 2 3.49 -2.52 -28.89
C TYR A 2 2.56 -3.16 -27.85
N ASP A 3 2.96 -4.30 -27.31
CA ASP A 3 2.18 -5.02 -26.30
C ASP A 3 2.35 -4.41 -24.91
N LEU A 4 3.51 -3.79 -24.66
CA LEU A 4 3.83 -3.09 -23.42
C LEU A 4 4.68 -1.84 -23.66
N THR A 5 4.64 -0.89 -22.74
CA THR A 5 5.51 0.28 -22.71
C THR A 5 6.20 0.36 -21.35
N VAL A 6 7.53 0.40 -21.36
CA VAL A 6 8.36 0.72 -20.19
C VAL A 6 8.55 2.23 -20.14
N ILE A 7 7.97 2.86 -19.12
CA ILE A 7 7.99 4.31 -18.87
C ILE A 7 9.12 4.61 -17.89
N ILE A 8 10.04 5.47 -18.30
CA ILE A 8 11.23 5.86 -17.53
C ILE A 8 11.18 7.38 -17.33
N PRO A 9 10.75 7.89 -16.15
CA PRO A 9 10.82 9.31 -15.86
C PRO A 9 12.26 9.74 -15.61
N THR A 10 12.68 10.87 -16.17
CA THR A 10 14.07 11.37 -16.09
C THR A 10 14.14 12.86 -15.77
N PHE A 11 15.16 13.23 -14.99
CA PHE A 11 15.61 14.62 -14.82
C PHE A 11 17.11 14.64 -14.51
N ASN A 12 17.90 15.11 -15.46
CA ASN A 12 19.36 15.10 -15.43
C ASN A 12 19.98 13.71 -15.16
N GLU A 13 19.69 12.75 -16.04
CA GLU A 13 20.10 11.34 -15.94
C GLU A 13 21.14 10.97 -17.02
N GLU A 14 21.94 11.93 -17.50
CA GLU A 14 22.89 11.72 -18.61
C GLU A 14 23.80 10.52 -18.41
N ALA A 15 24.26 10.29 -17.18
CA ALA A 15 25.16 9.20 -16.83
C ALA A 15 24.52 7.80 -16.98
N ASN A 16 23.21 7.69 -16.75
CA ASN A 16 22.52 6.41 -16.65
C ASN A 16 21.63 6.12 -17.85
N ILE A 17 21.06 7.15 -18.49
CA ILE A 17 19.95 6.99 -19.43
C ILE A 17 20.26 6.09 -20.62
N ARG A 18 21.48 6.16 -21.17
CA ARG A 18 21.88 5.27 -22.27
C ARG A 18 21.86 3.82 -21.82
N ASN A 19 22.46 3.54 -20.67
CA ASN A 19 22.66 2.19 -20.18
C ASN A 19 21.32 1.55 -19.81
N ILE A 20 20.42 2.31 -19.14
CA ILE A 20 19.12 1.75 -18.74
C ILE A 20 18.22 1.49 -19.94
N VAL A 21 18.18 2.38 -20.94
CA VAL A 21 17.42 2.16 -22.19
C VAL A 21 17.95 0.93 -22.93
N MET A 22 19.27 0.78 -23.05
CA MET A 22 19.87 -0.38 -23.71
C MET A 22 19.65 -1.67 -22.92
N ALA A 23 19.63 -1.62 -21.59
CA ALA A 23 19.33 -2.78 -20.75
C ALA A 23 17.87 -3.25 -20.94
N VAL A 24 16.92 -2.31 -21.04
CA VAL A 24 15.52 -2.66 -21.34
C VAL A 24 15.37 -3.20 -22.77
N ASP A 25 16.04 -2.60 -23.77
CA ASP A 25 16.07 -3.10 -25.15
C ASP A 25 16.64 -4.54 -25.23
N ALA A 26 17.71 -4.83 -24.48
CA ALA A 26 18.26 -6.18 -24.39
C ALA A 26 17.25 -7.17 -23.79
N VAL A 27 16.56 -6.78 -22.72
CA VAL A 27 15.50 -7.60 -22.12
C VAL A 27 14.36 -7.87 -23.10
N PHE A 28 13.96 -6.88 -23.91
CA PHE A 28 12.96 -7.10 -24.95
C PHE A 28 13.43 -8.10 -26.01
N TYR A 29 14.67 -7.96 -26.48
CA TYR A 29 15.24 -8.84 -27.47
C TYR A 29 15.36 -10.28 -26.96
N GLU A 30 15.97 -10.48 -25.79
CA GLU A 30 16.22 -11.80 -25.19
C GLU A 30 14.93 -12.57 -24.88
N ASN A 31 13.85 -11.86 -24.53
CA ASN A 31 12.57 -12.46 -24.15
C ASN A 31 11.53 -12.38 -25.27
N SER A 32 11.92 -11.94 -26.48
CA SER A 32 11.02 -11.77 -27.64
C SER A 32 9.78 -10.92 -27.33
N LEU A 33 9.94 -9.87 -26.53
CA LEU A 33 8.87 -8.95 -26.15
C LEU A 33 8.71 -7.84 -27.18
N ASN A 34 7.50 -7.64 -27.69
CA ASN A 34 7.14 -6.50 -28.53
C ASN A 34 6.86 -5.27 -27.65
N GLY A 35 7.92 -4.65 -27.13
CA GLY A 35 7.84 -3.53 -26.18
C GLY A 35 8.31 -2.19 -26.73
N GLN A 36 7.82 -1.12 -26.10
CA GLN A 36 8.29 0.25 -26.29
C GLN A 36 9.06 0.71 -25.04
N VAL A 37 10.12 1.49 -25.24
CA VAL A 37 10.71 2.31 -24.16
C VAL A 37 10.26 3.74 -24.35
N LEU A 38 9.59 4.31 -23.36
CA LEU A 38 9.17 5.71 -23.35
C LEU A 38 9.91 6.44 -22.24
N VAL A 39 10.86 7.28 -22.61
CA VAL A 39 11.51 8.20 -21.67
C VAL A 39 10.62 9.43 -21.52
N VAL A 40 10.29 9.80 -20.28
CA VAL A 40 9.53 11.02 -20.00
C VAL A 40 10.42 11.98 -19.22
N ASP A 41 10.91 12.99 -19.91
CA ASP A 41 11.96 13.87 -19.42
C ASP A 41 11.42 15.25 -19.01
N ASP A 42 11.77 15.71 -17.81
CA ASP A 42 11.32 16.99 -17.26
C ASP A 42 12.21 18.17 -17.69
N ASN A 43 12.50 18.25 -18.99
CA ASN A 43 13.33 19.27 -19.61
C ASN A 43 14.74 19.35 -18.99
N SER A 44 15.41 18.21 -18.94
CA SER A 44 16.78 18.07 -18.47
C SER A 44 17.73 19.06 -19.17
N SER A 45 18.63 19.67 -18.40
CA SER A 45 19.61 20.64 -18.89
C SER A 45 20.92 20.00 -19.36
N ASP A 46 21.08 18.70 -19.11
CA ASP A 46 22.25 17.90 -19.42
C ASP A 46 22.08 17.14 -20.76
N GLY A 47 22.95 16.14 -21.02
CA GLY A 47 22.91 15.34 -22.24
C GLY A 47 21.72 14.37 -22.37
N THR A 48 20.85 14.23 -21.37
CA THR A 48 19.80 13.19 -21.32
C THR A 48 18.93 13.16 -22.57
N ILE A 49 18.34 14.30 -22.94
CA ILE A 49 17.44 14.42 -24.10
C ILE A 49 18.16 14.09 -25.41
N ALA A 50 19.40 14.57 -25.56
CA ALA A 50 20.19 14.35 -26.77
C ALA A 50 20.51 12.86 -26.96
N ILE A 51 20.90 12.17 -25.89
CA ILE A 51 21.20 10.74 -25.88
C ILE A 51 19.99 9.92 -26.30
N VAL A 52 18.82 10.17 -25.72
CA VAL A 52 17.61 9.39 -26.06
C VAL A 52 17.18 9.64 -27.50
N ARG A 53 17.29 10.87 -28.00
CA ARG A 53 17.02 11.20 -29.41
C ARG A 53 17.97 10.48 -30.37
N GLU A 54 19.23 10.32 -29.99
CA GLU A 54 20.20 9.52 -30.76
C GLU A 54 19.78 8.04 -30.79
N ILE A 55 19.45 7.46 -29.64
CA ILE A 55 19.01 6.06 -29.54
C ILE A 55 17.75 5.83 -30.39
N LYS A 56 16.76 6.73 -30.32
CA LYS A 56 15.52 6.67 -31.12
C LYS A 56 15.78 6.58 -32.63
N ARG A 57 16.84 7.23 -33.15
CA ARG A 57 17.21 7.15 -34.58
C ARG A 57 17.63 5.73 -34.99
N ILE A 58 18.20 4.97 -34.05
CA ILE A 58 18.72 3.61 -34.28
C ILE A 58 17.67 2.56 -33.88
N LYS A 59 16.85 2.85 -32.87
CA LYS A 59 15.87 1.95 -32.25
C LYS A 59 14.49 2.60 -32.28
N PRO A 60 13.66 2.36 -33.32
CA PRO A 60 12.35 3.03 -33.49
C PRO A 60 11.31 2.77 -32.38
N HIS A 61 11.52 1.77 -31.52
CA HIS A 61 10.68 1.49 -30.36
C HIS A 61 11.09 2.26 -29.10
N VAL A 62 12.16 3.06 -29.16
CA VAL A 62 12.51 4.03 -28.13
C VAL A 62 11.90 5.37 -28.51
N ASP A 63 11.14 5.96 -27.58
CA ASP A 63 10.52 7.27 -27.73
C ASP A 63 10.84 8.17 -26.54
N ILE A 64 10.65 9.48 -26.73
CA ILE A 64 10.84 10.49 -25.70
C ILE A 64 9.71 11.50 -25.70
N LEU A 65 9.16 11.76 -24.51
CA LEU A 65 8.27 12.87 -24.22
C LEU A 65 9.02 13.88 -23.36
N VAL A 66 9.20 15.11 -23.85
CA VAL A 66 9.86 16.18 -23.09
C VAL A 66 8.80 17.12 -22.52
N ARG A 67 8.84 17.33 -21.21
CA ARG A 67 7.86 18.11 -20.44
C ARG A 67 8.48 19.44 -20.02
N GLU A 68 8.01 20.52 -20.62
CA GLU A 68 8.53 21.88 -20.34
C GLU A 68 7.95 22.52 -19.07
N LYS A 69 6.87 21.97 -18.52
CA LYS A 69 6.11 22.50 -17.37
C LYS A 69 5.72 21.38 -16.42
N ASP A 70 5.26 21.75 -15.23
CA ASP A 70 4.69 20.85 -14.22
C ASP A 70 5.61 19.70 -13.80
N HIS A 71 6.90 20.01 -13.60
CA HIS A 71 7.94 19.05 -13.25
C HIS A 71 7.60 18.25 -11.98
N GLY A 72 7.92 16.95 -12.00
CA GLY A 72 7.73 16.04 -10.89
C GLY A 72 7.54 14.60 -11.36
N LEU A 73 8.27 13.68 -10.72
CA LEU A 73 8.29 12.24 -11.03
C LEU A 73 6.88 11.65 -11.25
N SER A 74 5.96 11.88 -10.31
CA SER A 74 4.62 11.31 -10.43
C SER A 74 3.85 11.86 -11.63
N GLN A 75 4.05 13.13 -11.99
CA GLN A 75 3.41 13.74 -13.16
C GLN A 75 4.05 13.25 -14.46
N SER A 76 5.39 13.07 -14.51
CA SER A 76 6.07 12.47 -15.67
C SER A 76 5.52 11.09 -15.99
N VAL A 77 5.30 10.26 -14.96
CA VAL A 77 4.71 8.93 -15.13
C VAL A 77 3.25 9.02 -15.59
N ALA A 78 2.45 9.93 -15.02
CA ALA A 78 1.06 10.13 -15.43
C ALA A 78 0.94 10.58 -16.89
N ASP A 79 1.77 11.52 -17.33
CA ASP A 79 1.83 11.97 -18.73
C ASP A 79 2.31 10.82 -19.64
N GLY A 80 3.21 9.97 -19.14
CA GLY A 80 3.61 8.72 -19.79
C GLY A 80 2.43 7.76 -20.02
N PHE A 81 1.54 7.59 -19.05
CA PHE A 81 0.32 6.76 -19.21
C PHE A 81 -0.62 7.31 -20.29
N VAL A 82 -0.70 8.63 -20.44
CA VAL A 82 -1.52 9.29 -21.46
C VAL A 82 -0.89 9.15 -22.86
N HIS A 83 0.43 9.28 -22.95
CA HIS A 83 1.17 9.18 -24.22
C HIS A 83 1.30 7.74 -24.74
N ALA A 84 1.43 6.77 -23.83
CA ALA A 84 1.63 5.37 -24.20
C ALA A 84 0.35 4.74 -24.80
N ALA A 85 0.52 4.07 -25.95
CA ALA A 85 -0.59 3.43 -26.65
C ALA A 85 -0.83 1.96 -26.25
N SER A 86 0.16 1.30 -25.65
CA SER A 86 0.16 -0.12 -25.32
C SER A 86 -0.87 -0.50 -24.25
N GLU A 87 -1.13 -1.81 -24.10
CA GLU A 87 -2.10 -2.34 -23.14
C GLU A 87 -1.51 -2.55 -21.73
N VAL A 88 -0.19 -2.61 -21.61
CA VAL A 88 0.53 -2.80 -20.35
C VAL A 88 1.57 -1.72 -20.17
N PHE A 89 1.54 -1.04 -19.04
CA PHE A 89 2.56 -0.05 -18.66
C PHE A 89 3.44 -0.63 -17.57
N ILE A 90 4.74 -0.41 -17.68
CA ILE A 90 5.72 -0.77 -16.65
C ILE A 90 6.51 0.48 -16.32
N VAL A 91 6.60 0.83 -15.04
CA VAL A 91 7.33 2.01 -14.57
C VAL A 91 8.62 1.55 -13.90
N ILE A 92 9.75 2.12 -14.32
CA ILE A 92 11.06 1.89 -13.70
C ILE A 92 11.79 3.23 -13.54
N ASP A 93 12.80 3.26 -12.67
CA ASP A 93 13.64 4.45 -12.45
C ASP A 93 14.88 4.35 -13.37
N ALA A 94 15.50 5.49 -13.68
CA ALA A 94 16.65 5.53 -14.60
C ALA A 94 17.97 5.07 -13.96
N ASP A 95 18.05 4.97 -12.64
CA ASP A 95 19.28 4.79 -11.84
C ASP A 95 19.69 3.33 -11.59
N PHE A 96 19.05 2.36 -12.26
CA PHE A 96 19.23 0.91 -12.04
C PHE A 96 18.90 0.41 -10.63
N SER A 97 18.20 1.20 -9.81
CA SER A 97 17.65 0.70 -8.55
C SER A 97 16.57 -0.38 -8.78
N HIS A 98 15.92 -0.34 -9.96
CA HIS A 98 14.94 -1.31 -10.42
C HIS A 98 15.57 -2.25 -11.46
N PRO A 99 15.58 -3.58 -11.23
CA PRO A 99 16.25 -4.52 -12.12
C PRO A 99 15.41 -4.80 -13.39
N PRO A 100 15.86 -4.41 -14.61
CA PRO A 100 15.09 -4.61 -15.84
C PRO A 100 14.80 -6.08 -16.15
N VAL A 101 15.63 -7.01 -15.65
CA VAL A 101 15.43 -8.46 -15.81
C VAL A 101 14.11 -8.98 -15.23
N LEU A 102 13.44 -8.22 -14.35
CA LEU A 102 12.12 -8.58 -13.82
C LEU A 102 10.96 -8.14 -14.72
N ILE A 103 11.20 -7.32 -15.74
CA ILE A 103 10.17 -6.86 -16.69
C ILE A 103 9.39 -8.02 -17.34
N PRO A 104 10.02 -9.09 -17.85
CA PRO A 104 9.29 -10.21 -18.46
C PRO A 104 8.35 -10.88 -17.47
N ARG A 105 8.80 -11.09 -16.23
CA ARG A 105 7.98 -11.68 -15.17
C ARG A 105 6.79 -10.79 -14.81
N MET A 106 6.99 -9.47 -14.70
CA MET A 106 5.90 -8.53 -14.43
C MET A 106 4.87 -8.54 -15.56
N TYR A 107 5.33 -8.54 -16.80
CA TYR A 107 4.45 -8.64 -17.97
C TYR A 107 3.67 -9.95 -17.99
N GLU A 108 4.32 -11.08 -17.66
CA GLU A 108 3.67 -12.40 -17.61
C GLU A 108 2.57 -12.45 -16.53
N GLU A 109 2.81 -11.89 -15.35
CA GLU A 109 1.80 -11.82 -14.28
C GLU A 109 0.59 -10.97 -14.69
N ILE A 110 0.81 -9.86 -15.40
CA ILE A 110 -0.30 -9.13 -16.02
C ILE A 110 -1.04 -10.05 -16.98
N LYS A 111 -0.35 -10.75 -17.89
CA LYS A 111 -0.98 -11.66 -18.87
C LYS A 111 -1.77 -12.79 -18.21
N LYS A 112 -1.36 -13.29 -17.04
CA LYS A 112 -2.09 -14.29 -16.23
C LYS A 112 -3.38 -13.78 -15.60
N GLY A 113 -3.61 -12.47 -15.64
CA GLY A 113 -4.88 -11.86 -15.20
C GLY A 113 -4.73 -10.89 -14.03
N SER A 114 -3.52 -10.56 -13.60
CA SER A 114 -3.30 -9.47 -12.64
C SER A 114 -3.56 -8.12 -13.30
N ASP A 115 -4.08 -7.17 -12.52
CA ASP A 115 -4.30 -5.78 -12.95
C ASP A 115 -3.10 -4.91 -12.60
N VAL A 116 -2.51 -5.16 -11.44
CA VAL A 116 -1.37 -4.45 -10.88
C VAL A 116 -0.31 -5.46 -10.43
N VAL A 117 0.95 -5.26 -10.83
CA VAL A 117 2.09 -6.05 -10.39
C VAL A 117 3.11 -5.12 -9.78
N ILE A 118 3.53 -5.37 -8.54
CA ILE A 118 4.37 -4.45 -7.77
C ILE A 118 5.70 -5.13 -7.48
N GLY A 119 6.80 -4.49 -7.87
CA GLY A 119 8.11 -4.82 -7.33
C GLY A 119 8.15 -4.41 -5.85
N SER A 120 8.27 -5.36 -4.94
CA SER A 120 8.25 -5.11 -3.49
C SER A 120 9.58 -5.40 -2.84
N ARG A 121 10.04 -4.42 -2.03
CA ARG A 121 11.24 -4.54 -1.19
C ARG A 121 10.96 -5.22 0.14
N TYR A 122 9.70 -5.28 0.55
CA TYR A 122 9.30 -5.64 1.92
C TYR A 122 8.61 -7.01 2.01
N MET A 123 8.29 -7.64 0.88
CA MET A 123 7.83 -9.02 0.85
C MET A 123 8.97 -10.03 1.00
N GLU A 124 8.65 -11.28 1.29
CA GLU A 124 9.62 -12.37 1.40
C GLU A 124 10.46 -12.52 0.10
N GLY A 125 11.79 -12.57 0.26
CA GLY A 125 12.75 -12.57 -0.86
C GLY A 125 13.14 -11.18 -1.37
N GLY A 126 12.44 -10.12 -0.95
CA GLY A 126 12.81 -8.73 -1.22
C GLY A 126 13.88 -8.21 -0.26
N GLY A 127 14.49 -7.08 -0.60
CA GLY A 127 15.53 -6.50 0.24
C GLY A 127 15.86 -5.04 -0.06
N ILE A 128 16.58 -4.44 0.87
CA ILE A 128 17.16 -3.10 0.74
C ILE A 128 18.61 -3.20 1.15
N LYS A 129 19.52 -2.92 0.22
CA LYS A 129 20.96 -2.88 0.48
C LYS A 129 21.41 -1.47 0.83
N ASP A 130 22.33 -1.39 1.79
CA ASP A 130 23.15 -0.21 2.10
C ASP A 130 22.40 1.09 2.47
N TRP A 131 21.12 0.99 2.89
CA TRP A 131 20.40 2.16 3.38
C TRP A 131 20.84 2.59 4.78
N PRO A 132 21.11 3.89 5.01
CA PRO A 132 21.24 4.43 6.35
C PRO A 132 19.97 4.17 7.17
N LEU A 133 20.12 3.82 8.45
CA LEU A 133 19.00 3.53 9.35
C LEU A 133 17.90 4.60 9.34
N LYS A 134 18.29 5.88 9.28
CA LYS A 134 17.35 7.01 9.20
C LYS A 134 16.46 6.93 7.95
N ARG A 135 17.02 6.63 6.77
CA ARG A 135 16.26 6.48 5.52
C ARG A 135 15.33 5.28 5.60
N ARG A 136 15.81 4.17 6.18
CA ARG A 136 14.99 2.97 6.41
C ARG A 136 13.81 3.23 7.33
N LEU A 137 14.00 3.95 8.43
CA LEU A 137 12.91 4.32 9.35
C LEU A 137 11.87 5.20 8.66
N ILE A 138 12.30 6.23 7.92
CA ILE A 138 11.36 7.12 7.22
C ILE A 138 10.59 6.37 6.14
N SER A 139 11.27 5.53 5.35
CA SER A 139 10.60 4.72 4.34
C SER A 139 9.63 3.71 4.96
N THR A 140 9.99 3.08 6.08
CA THR A 140 9.10 2.17 6.81
C THR A 140 7.86 2.92 7.32
N GLY A 141 8.02 4.14 7.84
CA GLY A 141 6.91 4.99 8.27
C GLY A 141 5.98 5.39 7.12
N ALA A 142 6.53 5.82 5.98
CA ALA A 142 5.75 6.13 4.78
C ALA A 142 5.00 4.90 4.27
N THR A 143 5.68 3.75 4.21
CA THR A 143 5.10 2.45 3.83
C THR A 143 3.96 2.08 4.78
N PHE A 144 4.16 2.23 6.09
CA PHE A 144 3.12 1.98 7.09
C PHE A 144 1.87 2.82 6.84
N LEU A 145 2.02 4.12 6.57
CA LEU A 145 0.88 4.99 6.25
C LEU A 145 0.16 4.56 4.96
N GLY A 146 0.89 4.21 3.90
CA GLY A 146 0.28 3.70 2.66
C GLY A 146 -0.48 2.39 2.89
N ARG A 147 0.05 1.53 3.77
CA ARG A 147 -0.57 0.27 4.18
C ARG A 147 -1.80 0.45 5.06
N LEU A 148 -2.09 1.64 5.58
CA LEU A 148 -3.40 1.89 6.20
C LEU A 148 -4.52 1.86 5.15
N LEU A 149 -4.22 2.31 3.92
CA LEU A 149 -5.15 2.29 2.80
C LEU A 149 -5.10 0.97 2.01
N PHE A 150 -3.91 0.37 1.91
CA PHE A 150 -3.67 -0.86 1.14
C PHE A 150 -2.92 -1.89 1.98
N PRO A 151 -3.56 -2.55 2.96
CA PRO A 151 -2.82 -3.29 3.97
C PRO A 151 -2.31 -4.66 3.49
N ASP A 152 -2.84 -5.15 2.37
CA ASP A 152 -2.42 -6.38 1.66
C ASP A 152 -1.20 -6.17 0.76
N ILE A 153 -0.88 -4.92 0.42
CA ILE A 153 0.29 -4.58 -0.37
C ILE A 153 1.43 -4.29 0.60
N THR A 154 2.54 -5.00 0.48
CA THR A 154 3.70 -4.83 1.36
C THR A 154 4.49 -3.57 1.02
N ASP A 155 4.54 -3.16 -0.25
CA ASP A 155 5.25 -1.95 -0.70
C ASP A 155 4.39 -1.01 -1.60
N PRO A 156 3.36 -0.34 -1.05
CA PRO A 156 2.48 0.55 -1.82
C PRO A 156 3.15 1.86 -2.28
N VAL A 157 4.44 2.04 -1.96
CA VAL A 157 5.23 3.25 -2.26
C VAL A 157 6.40 2.97 -3.20
N SER A 158 6.39 1.79 -3.84
CA SER A 158 7.35 1.37 -4.84
C SER A 158 7.27 2.24 -6.11
N GLY A 159 8.43 2.53 -6.70
CA GLY A 159 8.54 3.13 -8.04
C GLY A 159 8.58 2.08 -9.14
N PHE A 160 8.63 0.79 -8.77
CA PHE A 160 8.72 -0.31 -9.71
C PHE A 160 7.42 -1.10 -9.75
N PHE A 161 6.64 -0.92 -10.80
CA PHE A 161 5.35 -1.61 -10.93
C PHE A 161 4.93 -1.71 -12.40
N ALA A 162 4.02 -2.66 -12.68
CA ALA A 162 3.36 -2.84 -13.95
C ALA A 162 1.85 -2.80 -13.76
N ILE A 163 1.13 -2.22 -14.72
CA ILE A 163 -0.32 -2.11 -14.70
C ILE A 163 -0.92 -2.38 -16.07
N ARG A 164 -2.16 -2.85 -16.09
CA ARG A 164 -2.99 -2.77 -17.30
C ARG A 164 -3.39 -1.32 -17.54
N LYS A 165 -3.45 -0.92 -18.82
CA LYS A 165 -3.93 0.41 -19.23
C LYS A 165 -5.27 0.78 -18.60
N ASN A 166 -6.20 -0.17 -18.55
CA ASN A 166 -7.54 0.04 -18.00
C ASN A 166 -7.55 0.43 -16.51
N VAL A 167 -6.48 0.15 -15.75
CA VAL A 167 -6.37 0.58 -14.36
C VAL A 167 -6.40 2.10 -14.25
N VAL A 168 -5.78 2.81 -15.20
CA VAL A 168 -5.60 4.26 -15.14
C VAL A 168 -6.37 5.04 -16.20
N LYS A 169 -7.00 4.35 -17.17
CA LYS A 169 -7.65 4.97 -18.34
C LYS A 169 -8.68 6.05 -17.99
N ASP A 170 -9.55 5.78 -17.02
CA ASP A 170 -10.62 6.70 -16.57
C ASP A 170 -10.38 7.20 -15.13
N ALA A 171 -9.19 6.93 -14.59
CA ALA A 171 -8.82 7.32 -13.24
C ALA A 171 -8.49 8.81 -13.19
N SER A 172 -9.12 9.54 -12.28
CA SER A 172 -8.82 10.96 -12.03
C SER A 172 -7.54 11.11 -11.17
N LEU A 173 -6.40 10.66 -11.70
CA LEU A 173 -5.11 10.74 -11.03
C LEU A 173 -4.77 12.21 -10.75
N LYS A 174 -4.36 12.50 -9.51
CA LYS A 174 -3.82 13.80 -9.11
C LYS A 174 -2.41 13.59 -8.58
N PRO A 175 -1.44 13.27 -9.47
CA PRO A 175 -0.09 12.95 -9.07
C PRO A 175 0.53 14.11 -8.28
N ARG A 176 1.12 13.78 -7.13
CA ARG A 176 1.88 14.71 -6.29
C ARG A 176 3.20 14.06 -5.92
N GLY A 177 4.26 14.86 -5.85
CA GLY A 177 5.59 14.41 -5.44
C GLY A 177 6.09 13.18 -6.22
N TYR A 178 6.40 12.11 -5.49
CA TYR A 178 7.17 10.96 -6.00
C TYR A 178 6.45 9.60 -5.90
N LYS A 179 5.24 9.54 -5.36
CA LYS A 179 4.56 8.26 -5.03
C LYS A 179 3.38 7.97 -5.93
N ILE A 180 3.63 7.89 -7.23
CA ILE A 180 2.60 7.62 -8.25
C ILE A 180 1.86 6.30 -8.04
N LEU A 181 2.54 5.24 -7.60
CA LEU A 181 1.88 3.95 -7.33
C LEU A 181 0.73 4.11 -6.33
N LEU A 182 0.87 4.97 -5.31
CA LEU A 182 -0.18 5.20 -4.33
C LEU A 182 -1.43 5.84 -4.97
N GLU A 183 -1.26 6.78 -5.91
CA GLU A 183 -2.39 7.32 -6.70
C GLU A 183 -3.04 6.23 -7.54
N VAL A 184 -2.24 5.41 -8.23
CA VAL A 184 -2.74 4.31 -9.07
C VAL A 184 -3.55 3.32 -8.24
N LEU A 185 -3.05 2.92 -7.07
CA LEU A 185 -3.76 2.03 -6.17
C LEU A 185 -5.04 2.67 -5.60
N GLY A 186 -5.01 3.97 -5.32
CA GLY A 186 -6.11 4.69 -4.69
C GLY A 186 -7.23 5.12 -5.62
N LYS A 187 -6.92 5.42 -6.88
CA LYS A 187 -7.87 5.99 -7.84
C LYS A 187 -8.02 5.18 -9.12
N GLY A 188 -7.14 4.21 -9.35
CA GLY A 188 -7.29 3.27 -10.44
C GLY A 188 -8.34 2.20 -10.17
N HIS A 189 -8.83 1.60 -11.26
CA HIS A 189 -9.80 0.50 -11.21
C HIS A 189 -9.09 -0.85 -11.34
N TRP A 190 -9.01 -1.58 -10.24
CA TRP A 190 -8.32 -2.87 -10.18
C TRP A 190 -8.91 -3.82 -9.11
N GLU A 191 -8.75 -5.11 -9.35
CA GLU A 191 -9.21 -6.17 -8.45
C GLU A 191 -8.08 -7.10 -8.02
N LYS A 192 -7.12 -7.38 -8.91
CA LYS A 192 -6.05 -8.35 -8.66
C LYS A 192 -4.68 -7.71 -8.66
N ASP A 193 -4.01 -7.80 -7.51
CA ASP A 193 -2.61 -7.43 -7.32
C ASP A 193 -1.71 -8.67 -7.11
N VAL A 194 -0.47 -8.56 -7.59
CA VAL A 194 0.62 -9.49 -7.30
C VAL A 194 1.87 -8.70 -6.93
N GLU A 195 2.60 -9.15 -5.91
CA GLU A 195 3.90 -8.59 -5.57
C GLU A 195 5.03 -9.53 -6.02
N ILE A 196 6.11 -8.97 -6.55
CA ILE A 196 7.33 -9.68 -6.94
C ILE A 196 8.49 -9.15 -6.09
N PRO A 197 9.25 -10.02 -5.40
CA PRO A 197 10.36 -9.55 -4.57
C PRO A 197 11.49 -9.04 -5.45
N PHE A 198 12.11 -7.94 -5.02
CA PHE A 198 13.39 -7.49 -5.58
C PHE A 198 14.27 -6.86 -4.51
N GLU A 199 15.56 -6.80 -4.79
CA GLU A 199 16.54 -6.14 -3.93
C GLU A 199 16.86 -4.75 -4.44
N PHE A 200 16.54 -3.74 -3.63
CA PHE A 200 16.82 -2.34 -3.95
C PHE A 200 18.27 -2.00 -3.61
N THR A 201 19.00 -1.48 -4.60
CA THR A 201 20.37 -1.00 -4.43
C THR A 201 20.43 0.48 -4.79
N ASP A 202 20.94 1.30 -3.87
CA ASP A 202 21.14 2.74 -4.10
C ASP A 202 22.43 2.91 -4.91
N ARG A 203 22.35 3.36 -6.18
CA ARG A 203 23.55 3.57 -7.01
C ARG A 203 24.07 5.00 -6.97
N GLU A 204 23.26 5.97 -6.57
CA GLU A 204 23.71 7.34 -6.39
C GLU A 204 23.92 7.70 -4.91
N ALA A 205 25.15 8.08 -4.57
CA ALA A 205 25.56 8.61 -3.26
C ALA A 205 25.04 10.04 -3.00
N GLY A 206 23.82 10.35 -3.45
CA GLY A 206 23.14 11.59 -3.17
C GLY A 206 22.47 11.52 -1.81
N ALA A 207 22.94 12.31 -0.84
CA ALA A 207 22.18 12.53 0.39
C ALA A 207 20.90 13.29 0.06
N SER A 208 19.85 12.57 -0.37
CA SER A 208 18.51 13.15 -0.50
C SER A 208 18.06 13.59 0.89
N LYS A 209 18.24 14.87 1.18
CA LYS A 209 17.68 15.51 2.38
C LYS A 209 16.18 15.50 2.18
N LEU A 210 15.52 14.52 2.80
CA LEU A 210 14.07 14.45 2.90
C LEU A 210 13.56 15.80 3.41
N LYS A 211 12.98 16.59 2.49
CA LYS A 211 12.44 17.91 2.82
C LYS A 211 11.12 17.68 3.54
N LEU A 212 10.83 18.48 4.58
CA LEU A 212 9.55 18.43 5.29
C LEU A 212 8.36 18.52 4.33
N ARG A 213 8.52 19.32 3.28
CA ARG A 213 7.55 19.44 2.17
C ARG A 213 7.18 18.09 1.55
N THR A 214 8.12 17.18 1.34
CA THR A 214 7.85 15.84 0.78
C THR A 214 6.99 14.99 1.71
N ILE A 215 7.17 15.14 3.02
CA ILE A 215 6.35 14.44 4.03
C ILE A 215 4.92 15.00 4.03
N ILE A 216 4.78 16.33 3.94
CA ILE A 216 3.48 17.00 3.86
C ILE A 216 2.75 16.60 2.57
N GLU A 217 3.41 16.67 1.42
CA GLU A 217 2.83 16.27 0.13
C GLU A 217 2.36 14.81 0.15
N TYR A 218 3.12 13.92 0.79
CA TYR A 218 2.71 12.52 0.97
C TYR A 218 1.49 12.37 1.89
N ALA A 219 1.44 13.11 3.00
CA ALA A 219 0.29 13.10 3.90
C ALA A 219 -0.98 13.67 3.23
N GLU A 220 -0.84 14.74 2.46
CA GLU A 220 -1.92 15.31 1.64
C GLU A 220 -2.41 14.32 0.59
N GLN A 221 -1.49 13.58 -0.05
CA GLN A 221 -1.84 12.54 -1.01
C GLN A 221 -2.66 11.41 -0.36
N VAL A 222 -2.24 10.91 0.81
CA VAL A 222 -2.98 9.91 1.59
C VAL A 222 -4.37 10.43 1.96
N LEU A 223 -4.48 11.69 2.38
CA LEU A 223 -5.76 12.31 2.71
C LEU A 223 -6.67 12.46 1.47
N ASP A 224 -6.13 12.90 0.34
CA ASP A 224 -6.85 13.05 -0.93
C ASP A 224 -7.39 11.70 -1.42
N ILE A 225 -6.59 10.64 -1.36
CA ILE A 225 -7.03 9.27 -1.68
C ILE A 225 -8.11 8.81 -0.71
N THR A 226 -7.93 9.09 0.59
CA THR A 226 -8.94 8.76 1.61
C THR A 226 -10.26 9.42 1.28
N LEU A 227 -10.29 10.74 1.08
CA LEU A 227 -11.50 11.49 0.72
C LEU A 227 -12.09 11.00 -0.60
N HIS A 228 -11.25 10.74 -1.61
CA HIS A 228 -11.68 10.18 -2.88
C HIS A 228 -12.41 8.85 -2.70
N SER A 229 -11.92 7.95 -1.83
CA SER A 229 -12.56 6.66 -1.55
C SER A 229 -13.94 6.77 -0.89
N PHE A 230 -14.19 7.84 -0.14
CA PHE A 230 -15.53 8.10 0.44
C PHE A 230 -16.54 8.56 -0.61
N ILE A 231 -16.07 9.29 -1.63
CA ILE A 231 -16.88 9.81 -2.73
C ILE A 231 -17.10 8.69 -3.77
N HIS A 232 -16.03 8.02 -4.19
CA HIS A 232 -16.00 6.97 -5.21
C HIS A 232 -15.90 5.60 -4.54
N ARG A 233 -17.06 4.99 -4.30
CA ARG A 233 -17.28 3.80 -3.47
C ARG A 233 -16.98 2.47 -4.17
N ASP A 234 -16.12 2.50 -5.17
CA ASP A 234 -15.77 1.40 -6.07
C ASP A 234 -14.27 1.07 -6.06
N ASN A 235 -13.43 1.88 -5.41
CA ASN A 235 -11.99 1.66 -5.35
C ASN A 235 -11.54 0.71 -4.21
N ALA A 236 -10.26 0.32 -4.26
CA ALA A 236 -9.67 -0.60 -3.29
C ALA A 236 -9.66 -0.05 -1.85
N ALA A 237 -9.33 1.24 -1.67
CA ALA A 237 -9.32 1.88 -0.35
C ALA A 237 -10.71 1.86 0.30
N TRP A 238 -11.80 2.06 -0.45
CA TRP A 238 -13.16 1.98 0.07
C TRP A 238 -13.54 0.57 0.52
N ARG A 239 -13.02 -0.48 -0.15
CA ARG A 239 -13.22 -1.86 0.31
C ARG A 239 -12.67 -2.05 1.73
N GLU A 240 -11.51 -1.48 2.04
CA GLU A 240 -10.95 -1.50 3.39
C GLU A 240 -11.76 -0.67 4.38
N TRP A 241 -12.18 0.54 4.01
CA TRP A 241 -13.04 1.35 4.89
C TRP A 241 -14.35 0.65 5.25
N LYS A 242 -14.98 -0.04 4.29
CA LYS A 242 -16.15 -0.89 4.57
C LYS A 242 -15.85 -1.95 5.62
N ARG A 243 -14.68 -2.61 5.57
CA ARG A 243 -14.27 -3.59 6.59
C ARG A 243 -14.09 -2.94 7.95
N VAL A 244 -13.43 -1.77 8.01
CA VAL A 244 -13.27 -1.00 9.25
C VAL A 244 -14.62 -0.64 9.86
N PHE A 245 -15.58 -0.14 9.07
CA PHE A 245 -16.91 0.21 9.56
C PHE A 245 -17.70 -0.99 10.05
N LYS A 246 -17.69 -2.10 9.30
CA LYS A 246 -18.30 -3.36 9.75
C LYS A 246 -17.70 -3.83 11.08
N PHE A 247 -16.37 -3.82 11.20
CA PHE A 247 -15.67 -4.18 12.43
C PHE A 247 -16.06 -3.27 13.61
N GLY A 248 -16.20 -1.95 13.36
CA GLY A 248 -16.71 -0.99 14.33
C GLY A 248 -18.14 -1.28 14.79
N ILE A 249 -19.05 -1.53 13.85
CA ILE A 249 -20.44 -1.90 14.14
C ILE A 249 -20.50 -3.18 14.99
N VAL A 250 -19.73 -4.21 14.61
CA VAL A 250 -19.63 -5.45 15.38
C VAL A 250 -19.14 -5.16 16.80
N GLY A 251 -18.10 -4.34 16.96
CA GLY A 251 -17.63 -3.90 18.28
C GLY A 251 -18.71 -3.25 19.14
N LEU A 252 -19.55 -2.38 18.55
CA LEU A 252 -20.70 -1.78 19.23
C LEU A 252 -21.74 -2.83 19.67
N THR A 253 -22.02 -3.84 18.83
CA THR A 253 -22.90 -4.95 19.24
C THR A 253 -22.33 -5.72 20.43
N GLY A 254 -21.01 -5.89 20.48
CA GLY A 254 -20.33 -6.52 21.60
C GLY A 254 -20.55 -5.78 22.92
N ILE A 255 -20.53 -4.43 22.89
CA ILE A 255 -20.82 -3.62 24.08
C ILE A 255 -22.25 -3.87 24.57
N ILE A 256 -23.23 -3.89 23.65
CA ILE A 256 -24.63 -4.14 23.99
C ILE A 256 -24.79 -5.55 24.60
N VAL A 257 -24.19 -6.56 23.98
CA VAL A 257 -24.19 -7.95 24.50
C VAL A 257 -23.55 -8.02 25.88
N ASN A 258 -22.40 -7.38 26.08
CA ASN A 258 -21.71 -7.36 27.36
C ASN A 258 -22.60 -6.76 28.47
N MET A 259 -23.14 -5.56 28.23
CA MET A 259 -24.01 -4.89 29.20
C MET A 259 -25.29 -5.69 29.49
N GLY A 260 -25.92 -6.25 28.46
CA GLY A 260 -27.14 -7.05 28.60
C GLY A 260 -26.90 -8.34 29.40
N VAL A 261 -25.82 -9.07 29.12
CA VAL A 261 -25.46 -10.28 29.87
C VAL A 261 -25.08 -9.95 31.30
N LEU A 262 -24.30 -8.90 31.52
CA LEU A 262 -23.92 -8.46 32.87
C LEU A 262 -25.16 -8.11 33.70
N TYR A 263 -26.10 -7.36 33.12
CA TYR A 263 -27.37 -7.00 33.76
C TYR A 263 -28.21 -8.24 34.05
N ALA A 264 -28.39 -9.15 33.08
CA ALA A 264 -29.15 -10.38 33.27
C ALA A 264 -28.57 -11.26 34.39
N LEU A 265 -27.26 -11.46 34.41
CA LEU A 265 -26.59 -12.30 35.41
C LEU A 265 -26.60 -11.67 36.81
N THR A 266 -26.48 -10.34 36.91
CA THR A 266 -26.44 -9.65 38.21
C THR A 266 -27.84 -9.49 38.81
N GLU A 267 -28.81 -9.03 38.01
CA GLU A 267 -30.14 -8.69 38.52
C GLU A 267 -31.10 -9.87 38.59
N TYR A 268 -31.03 -10.81 37.62
CA TYR A 268 -31.97 -11.94 37.56
C TYR A 268 -31.36 -13.25 38.07
N ALA A 269 -30.08 -13.51 37.76
CA ALA A 269 -29.40 -14.71 38.24
C ALA A 269 -28.67 -14.51 39.59
N HIS A 270 -28.63 -13.28 40.09
CA HIS A 270 -28.00 -12.90 41.36
C HIS A 270 -26.52 -13.32 41.51
N PHE A 271 -25.77 -13.34 40.39
CA PHE A 271 -24.34 -13.58 40.42
C PHE A 271 -23.59 -12.36 40.96
N TYR A 272 -22.47 -12.60 41.64
CA TYR A 272 -21.56 -11.52 42.02
C TYR A 272 -21.03 -10.82 40.76
N TYR A 273 -21.06 -9.48 40.74
CA TYR A 273 -20.85 -8.68 39.53
C TYR A 273 -19.51 -8.93 38.83
N LEU A 274 -18.44 -9.27 39.56
CA LEU A 274 -17.14 -9.61 38.94
C LEU A 274 -17.21 -10.96 38.21
N VAL A 275 -17.91 -11.94 38.77
CA VAL A 275 -18.13 -13.25 38.12
C VAL A 275 -19.03 -13.08 36.90
N ALA A 276 -20.11 -12.30 37.03
CA ALA A 276 -20.99 -11.96 35.92
C ALA A 276 -20.23 -11.21 34.80
N SER A 277 -19.35 -10.27 35.16
CA SER A 277 -18.54 -9.51 34.21
C SER A 277 -17.60 -10.39 33.40
N PHE A 278 -16.96 -11.39 34.02
CA PHE A 278 -16.13 -12.36 33.31
C PHE A 278 -16.92 -13.06 32.19
N PHE A 279 -18.08 -13.66 32.50
CA PHE A 279 -18.90 -14.33 31.49
C PHE A 279 -19.45 -13.36 30.42
N ALA A 280 -19.81 -12.14 30.81
CA ALA A 280 -20.27 -11.11 29.89
C ALA A 280 -19.18 -10.68 28.90
N ILE A 281 -17.93 -10.59 29.32
CA ILE A 281 -16.77 -10.27 28.45
C ILE A 281 -16.55 -11.41 27.46
N GLU A 282 -16.49 -12.65 27.93
CA GLU A 282 -16.28 -13.81 27.05
C GLU A 282 -17.39 -13.96 26.01
N LEU A 283 -18.67 -13.82 26.40
CA LEU A 283 -19.81 -13.88 25.48
C LEU A 283 -19.79 -12.72 24.47
N SER A 284 -19.36 -11.53 24.89
CA SER A 284 -19.17 -10.38 23.99
C SER A 284 -18.07 -10.62 22.95
N ILE A 285 -16.93 -11.20 23.37
CA ILE A 285 -15.83 -11.58 22.46
C ILE A 285 -16.30 -12.64 21.46
N ILE A 286 -17.04 -13.65 21.91
CA ILE A 286 -17.61 -14.69 21.04
C ILE A 286 -18.60 -14.07 20.03
N ASN A 287 -19.49 -13.18 20.47
CA ASN A 287 -20.39 -12.43 19.58
C ASN A 287 -19.59 -11.69 18.51
N ASN A 288 -18.57 -10.93 18.92
CA ASN A 288 -17.74 -10.15 18.00
C ASN A 288 -17.01 -11.06 17.00
N PHE A 289 -16.50 -12.19 17.46
CA PHE A 289 -15.86 -13.18 16.59
C PHE A 289 -16.83 -13.73 15.54
N ILE A 290 -18.03 -14.15 15.96
CA ILE A 290 -19.04 -14.73 15.06
C ILE A 290 -19.41 -13.74 13.95
N TRP A 291 -19.74 -12.50 14.30
CA TRP A 291 -20.11 -11.51 13.29
C TRP A 291 -18.95 -11.10 12.39
N ASN A 292 -17.73 -11.03 12.92
CA ASN A 292 -16.57 -10.74 12.09
C ASN A 292 -16.27 -11.89 11.10
N ASP A 293 -16.39 -13.15 11.51
CA ASP A 293 -16.17 -14.32 10.64
C ASP A 293 -17.28 -14.47 9.58
N LEU A 294 -18.52 -14.10 9.91
CA LEU A 294 -19.69 -14.27 9.04
C LEU A 294 -20.00 -13.06 8.16
N TRP A 295 -19.61 -11.83 8.53
CA TRP A 295 -20.02 -10.60 7.84
C TRP A 295 -18.87 -9.65 7.49
N THR A 296 -17.93 -9.41 8.41
CA THR A 296 -16.81 -8.48 8.17
C THR A 296 -15.82 -9.07 7.18
N PHE A 297 -15.42 -10.34 7.38
CA PHE A 297 -14.39 -11.04 6.61
C PHE A 297 -14.94 -12.27 5.84
N GLN A 298 -16.24 -12.26 5.51
CA GLN A 298 -16.91 -13.39 4.85
C GLN A 298 -16.27 -13.78 3.51
N GLY A 299 -15.85 -12.79 2.72
CA GLY A 299 -15.34 -12.95 1.35
C GLY A 299 -13.89 -13.42 1.25
N GLU A 300 -13.19 -13.60 2.38
CA GLU A 300 -11.79 -14.02 2.36
C GLU A 300 -11.68 -15.54 2.13
N THR A 301 -11.15 -15.90 0.97
CA THR A 301 -10.94 -17.29 0.53
C THR A 301 -9.60 -17.84 1.02
N GLU A 302 -8.57 -17.00 1.16
CA GLU A 302 -7.24 -17.37 1.62
C GLU A 302 -7.08 -17.17 3.13
N ARG A 303 -7.62 -18.13 3.91
CA ARG A 303 -7.56 -18.08 5.38
C ARG A 303 -6.31 -18.78 5.90
N LYS A 304 -5.58 -18.14 6.82
CA LYS A 304 -4.40 -18.74 7.49
C LYS A 304 -4.79 -19.98 8.31
N PHE A 305 -5.90 -19.91 9.02
CA PHE A 305 -6.44 -21.01 9.81
C PHE A 305 -7.77 -21.48 9.21
N SER A 306 -7.83 -22.74 8.78
CA SER A 306 -9.07 -23.35 8.29
C SER A 306 -10.07 -23.57 9.44
N SER A 307 -9.58 -23.96 10.63
CA SER A 307 -10.39 -24.19 11.82
C SER A 307 -10.92 -22.89 12.44
N ARG A 308 -12.25 -22.83 12.65
CA ARG A 308 -12.91 -21.74 13.39
C ARG A 308 -12.38 -21.59 14.81
N TYR A 309 -12.02 -22.69 15.46
CA TYR A 309 -11.51 -22.66 16.83
C TYR A 309 -10.15 -21.95 16.92
N GLN A 310 -9.24 -22.24 15.99
CA GLN A 310 -7.93 -21.55 15.94
C GLN A 310 -8.09 -20.05 15.70
N ARG A 311 -9.05 -19.64 14.85
CA ARG A 311 -9.36 -18.22 14.65
C ARG A 311 -9.96 -17.57 15.89
N LEU A 312 -10.81 -18.27 16.63
CA LEU A 312 -11.35 -17.77 17.89
C LEU A 312 -10.24 -17.55 18.93
N VAL A 313 -9.29 -18.48 19.06
CA VAL A 313 -8.14 -18.33 19.96
C VAL A 313 -7.25 -17.16 19.53
N ALA A 314 -6.94 -17.05 18.23
CA ALA A 314 -6.18 -15.92 17.70
C ALA A 314 -6.88 -14.58 17.98
N PHE A 315 -8.20 -14.51 17.75
CA PHE A 315 -9.01 -13.32 18.03
C PHE A 315 -8.97 -12.89 19.49
N ASN A 316 -9.05 -13.86 20.41
CA ASN A 316 -8.93 -13.63 21.85
C ASN A 316 -7.55 -13.07 22.23
N LEU A 317 -6.47 -13.68 21.72
CA LEU A 317 -5.10 -13.23 22.00
C LEU A 317 -4.87 -11.80 21.48
N VAL A 318 -5.37 -11.49 20.29
CA VAL A 318 -5.26 -10.13 19.72
C VAL A 318 -6.06 -9.13 20.56
N SER A 319 -7.27 -9.52 21.00
CA SER A 319 -8.13 -8.71 21.85
C SER A 319 -7.50 -8.42 23.22
N ALA A 320 -6.87 -9.41 23.84
CA ALA A 320 -6.09 -9.23 25.07
C ALA A 320 -4.94 -8.25 24.88
N GLY A 321 -4.22 -8.34 23.75
CA GLY A 321 -3.20 -7.35 23.38
C GLY A 321 -3.76 -5.93 23.24
N GLY A 322 -4.95 -5.79 22.64
CA GLY A 322 -5.64 -4.50 22.53
C GLY A 322 -5.99 -3.89 23.89
N VAL A 323 -6.46 -4.71 24.84
CA VAL A 323 -6.73 -4.27 26.22
C VAL A 323 -5.45 -3.78 26.90
N ALA A 324 -4.35 -4.54 26.76
CA ALA A 324 -3.06 -4.15 27.32
C ALA A 324 -2.54 -2.82 26.74
N ILE A 325 -2.69 -2.62 25.42
CA ILE A 325 -2.34 -1.36 24.76
C ILE A 325 -3.17 -0.20 25.31
N ASN A 326 -4.49 -0.37 25.44
CA ASN A 326 -5.35 0.67 25.99
C ASN A 326 -4.93 1.05 27.42
N MET A 327 -4.76 0.07 28.31
CA MET A 327 -4.31 0.29 29.68
C MET A 327 -2.94 0.98 29.76
N GLY A 328 -1.99 0.54 28.92
CA GLY A 328 -0.66 1.14 28.85
C GLY A 328 -0.68 2.59 28.39
N LEU A 329 -1.47 2.91 27.35
CA LEU A 329 -1.62 4.29 26.86
C LEU A 329 -2.36 5.18 27.87
N LEU A 330 -3.38 4.66 28.54
CA LEU A 330 -4.07 5.38 29.60
C LEU A 330 -3.11 5.75 30.73
N TYR A 331 -2.32 4.79 31.21
CA TYR A 331 -1.29 5.03 32.23
C TYR A 331 -0.23 6.03 31.75
N LEU A 332 0.28 5.87 30.53
CA LEU A 332 1.31 6.74 29.98
C LEU A 332 0.81 8.19 29.87
N PHE A 333 -0.34 8.41 29.24
CA PHE A 333 -0.84 9.76 29.03
C PHE A 333 -1.35 10.43 30.30
N THR A 334 -2.06 9.69 31.17
CA THR A 334 -2.58 10.26 32.42
C THR A 334 -1.51 10.38 33.50
N GLY A 335 -0.73 9.31 33.71
CA GLY A 335 0.24 9.23 34.80
C GLY A 335 1.56 9.94 34.50
N VAL A 336 2.05 9.90 33.25
CA VAL A 336 3.36 10.47 32.89
C VAL A 336 3.22 11.85 32.26
N PHE A 337 2.29 12.02 31.31
CA PHE A 337 2.12 13.28 30.58
C PHE A 337 1.07 14.22 31.16
N GLY A 338 0.31 13.80 32.19
CA GLY A 338 -0.70 14.64 32.84
C GLY A 338 -1.92 14.96 31.97
N VAL A 339 -2.16 14.20 30.90
CA VAL A 339 -3.33 14.35 30.04
C VAL A 339 -4.58 13.89 30.79
N TYR A 340 -5.69 14.63 30.63
CA TYR A 340 -6.96 14.28 31.27
C TYR A 340 -7.39 12.83 30.96
N TYR A 341 -7.81 12.09 31.99
CA TYR A 341 -7.97 10.63 31.90
C TYR A 341 -9.00 10.17 30.86
N LEU A 342 -10.08 10.93 30.62
CA LEU A 342 -11.06 10.61 29.58
C LEU A 342 -10.47 10.77 28.18
N ILE A 343 -9.62 11.78 27.95
CA ILE A 343 -8.93 11.97 26.68
C ILE A 343 -7.93 10.84 26.47
N SER A 344 -7.16 10.51 27.51
CA SER A 344 -6.20 9.40 27.50
C SER A 344 -6.88 8.06 27.18
N ASN A 345 -8.03 7.80 27.81
CA ASN A 345 -8.81 6.58 27.58
C ASN A 345 -9.39 6.55 26.16
N LEU A 346 -9.88 7.67 25.63
CA LEU A 346 -10.37 7.75 24.25
C LEU A 346 -9.25 7.42 23.24
N ILE A 347 -8.06 7.99 23.43
CA ILE A 347 -6.89 7.68 22.60
C ILE A 347 -6.56 6.17 22.71
N GLY A 348 -6.53 5.63 23.92
CA GLY A 348 -6.27 4.22 24.17
C GLY A 348 -7.28 3.30 23.47
N ILE A 349 -8.57 3.63 23.51
CA ILE A 349 -9.64 2.89 22.81
C ILE A 349 -9.43 2.94 21.29
N LEU A 350 -9.13 4.10 20.70
CA LEU A 350 -8.95 4.24 19.25
C LEU A 350 -7.71 3.47 18.75
N VAL A 351 -6.61 3.50 19.51
CA VAL A 351 -5.40 2.75 19.17
C VAL A 351 -5.63 1.25 19.35
N ALA A 352 -6.28 0.82 20.44
CA ALA A 352 -6.63 -0.58 20.65
C ALA A 352 -7.59 -1.10 19.59
N PHE A 353 -8.55 -0.29 19.13
CA PHE A 353 -9.43 -0.62 18.00
C PHE A 353 -8.62 -0.82 16.72
N SER A 354 -7.71 0.11 16.40
CA SER A 354 -6.85 0.01 15.21
C SER A 354 -5.94 -1.22 15.26
N TRP A 355 -5.35 -1.51 16.42
CA TRP A 355 -4.58 -2.74 16.67
C TRP A 355 -5.45 -3.98 16.42
N ASN A 356 -6.62 -4.05 17.06
CA ASN A 356 -7.52 -5.18 16.94
C ASN A 356 -7.95 -5.42 15.50
N PHE A 357 -8.27 -4.36 14.76
CA PHE A 357 -8.61 -4.47 13.35
C PHE A 357 -7.42 -4.96 12.50
N LEU A 358 -6.29 -4.25 12.54
CA LEU A 358 -5.13 -4.52 11.68
C LEU A 358 -4.49 -5.88 11.95
N VAL A 359 -4.39 -6.27 13.22
CA VAL A 359 -3.74 -7.54 13.59
C VAL A 359 -4.68 -8.71 13.33
N ASN A 360 -5.96 -8.63 13.68
CA ASN A 360 -6.88 -9.72 13.34
C ASN A 360 -7.03 -9.92 11.83
N ARG A 361 -7.03 -8.82 11.09
CA ARG A 361 -7.00 -8.86 9.63
C ARG A 361 -5.85 -9.73 9.11
N ARG A 362 -4.63 -9.57 9.62
CA ARG A 362 -3.42 -10.32 9.18
C ARG A 362 -3.23 -11.70 9.83
N VAL A 363 -3.62 -11.86 11.09
CA VAL A 363 -3.33 -13.07 11.87
C VAL A 363 -4.52 -14.02 11.86
N THR A 364 -5.73 -13.49 11.98
CA THR A 364 -6.94 -14.28 12.20
C THR A 364 -7.62 -14.64 10.89
N TRP A 365 -7.79 -13.68 9.96
CA TRP A 365 -8.65 -13.86 8.79
C TRP A 365 -7.96 -13.91 7.43
N MET A 366 -6.89 -13.14 7.18
CA MET A 366 -6.23 -13.15 5.87
C MET A 366 -4.83 -13.76 5.92
N ARG A 367 -4.43 -14.30 4.78
CA ARG A 367 -3.09 -14.80 4.51
C ARG A 367 -2.49 -13.98 3.38
N LYS A 368 -1.57 -13.09 3.71
CA LYS A 368 -0.42 -12.69 2.88
C LYS A 368 0.64 -12.14 3.83
#